data_AF-A0A258BKR8-F1
#
_entry.id   AF-A0A258BKR8-F1
#
_cell.length_a   1.000
_cell.length_b   1.000
_cell.length_c   1.000
_cell.angle_alpha   90.00
_cell.angle_beta   90.00
_cell.angle_gamma   90.00
#
_symmetry.space_group_name_H-M   'P 1'
#
loop_
_entity.id
_entity.type
_entity.pdbx_description
1 polymer ?
#
loop_
_entity_poly.entity_id
_entity_poly.type
_entity_poly.pdbx_seq_one_letter_code
_entity_poly.pdbx_strand_id
1 'polypeptide(L)'
;CDFVDDVALHYPLHVIMEILGVPEKDEGMMLALTQQLFGARDPEKSRDAGAMADPATALTVFDSVLRDFYAYFDQLTELRRPAPRDDVASVIANAMINGKPISKHEANSYYVLVATAGHDTTSASTAGGIWSLAEAPDQLRAVKSDPSLIPGLVEEAIRWTTPVKHFMRTAVSDYTISGKRIGAGDWVMLSYMSANRDEAVFDDPDHVRIDRSPNRQLSFGYGPHVCLGQHLARLEMRILFEELLPRIRSIELAGPPKWTQSNFISGPKKLPIRFKPA
;
A
#
# COMPACT_ATOMS: atom_id res chain seq x y z
N CYS A 1 -16.64 14.24 -6.47
CA CYS A 1 -16.43 12.84 -6.09
C CYS A 1 -15.58 12.82 -4.83
N ASP A 2 -15.55 11.68 -4.14
CA ASP A 2 -14.44 11.39 -3.24
C ASP A 2 -13.46 10.51 -4.01
N PHE A 3 -12.26 11.02 -4.29
CA PHE A 3 -11.31 10.29 -5.14
C PHE A 3 -10.84 8.98 -4.50
N VAL A 4 -10.85 8.87 -3.16
CA VAL A 4 -10.49 7.62 -2.49
C VAL A 4 -11.57 6.59 -2.76
N ASP A 5 -12.83 6.91 -2.44
CA ASP A 5 -13.95 5.98 -2.59
C ASP A 5 -14.22 5.62 -4.05
N ASP A 6 -14.12 6.60 -4.96
CA ASP A 6 -14.56 6.43 -6.35
C ASP A 6 -13.45 5.87 -7.27
N VAL A 7 -12.17 5.93 -6.86
CA VAL A 7 -11.03 5.51 -7.71
C VAL A 7 -9.95 4.79 -6.92
N ALA A 8 -9.30 5.46 -5.96
CA ALA A 8 -8.04 5.00 -5.41
C ALA A 8 -8.17 3.71 -4.59
N LEU A 9 -9.33 3.44 -4.01
CA LEU A 9 -9.62 2.20 -3.29
C LEU A 9 -9.79 1.02 -4.26
N HIS A 10 -10.56 1.19 -5.33
CA HIS A 10 -10.89 0.07 -6.22
C HIS A 10 -9.78 -0.29 -7.21
N TYR A 11 -9.05 0.71 -7.74
CA TYR A 11 -8.08 0.47 -8.81
C TYR A 11 -6.94 -0.52 -8.42
N PRO A 12 -6.21 -0.32 -7.30
CA PRO A 12 -5.18 -1.28 -6.87
C PRO A 12 -5.77 -2.64 -6.49
N LEU A 13 -6.98 -2.67 -5.92
CA LEU A 13 -7.66 -3.93 -5.62
C LEU A 13 -7.90 -4.75 -6.89
N HIS A 14 -8.38 -4.12 -7.97
CA HIS A 14 -8.57 -4.79 -9.26
C HIS A 14 -7.27 -5.32 -9.84
N VAL A 15 -6.18 -4.55 -9.77
CA VAL A 15 -4.84 -5.01 -10.23
C VAL A 15 -4.40 -6.23 -9.44
N ILE A 16 -4.55 -6.20 -8.11
CA ILE A 16 -4.17 -7.32 -7.25
C ILE A 16 -5.04 -8.56 -7.47
N MET A 17 -6.34 -8.37 -7.65
CA MET A 17 -7.26 -9.46 -7.99
C MET A 17 -6.89 -10.11 -9.32
N GLU A 18 -6.55 -9.32 -10.34
CA GLU A 18 -6.15 -9.81 -11.65
C GLU A 18 -4.88 -10.65 -11.57
N ILE A 19 -3.81 -10.15 -10.94
CA ILE A 19 -2.55 -10.92 -10.83
C ILE A 19 -2.68 -12.16 -9.93
N LEU A 20 -3.64 -12.17 -8.98
CA LEU A 20 -3.96 -13.33 -8.17
C LEU A 20 -4.97 -14.26 -8.86
N GLY A 21 -5.53 -13.88 -10.01
CA GLY A 21 -6.54 -14.65 -10.70
C GLY A 21 -7.84 -14.82 -9.89
N VAL A 22 -8.16 -13.84 -9.04
CA VAL A 22 -9.42 -13.69 -8.31
C VAL A 22 -10.46 -13.11 -9.26
N PRO A 23 -11.64 -13.73 -9.42
CA PRO A 23 -12.65 -13.24 -10.34
C PRO A 23 -13.33 -11.96 -9.82
N GLU A 24 -13.72 -11.07 -10.73
CA GLU A 24 -14.36 -9.77 -10.43
C GLU A 24 -15.57 -9.88 -9.47
N LYS A 25 -16.37 -10.95 -9.60
CA LYS A 25 -17.54 -11.18 -8.74
C LYS A 25 -17.20 -11.28 -7.23
N ASP A 26 -15.94 -11.56 -6.89
CA ASP A 26 -15.46 -11.69 -5.51
C ASP A 26 -14.88 -10.36 -4.96
N GLU A 27 -14.94 -9.27 -5.72
CA GLU A 27 -14.40 -7.95 -5.35
C GLU A 27 -14.89 -7.49 -3.98
N GLY A 28 -16.21 -7.51 -3.74
CA GLY A 28 -16.79 -7.03 -2.48
C GLY A 28 -16.25 -7.78 -1.25
N MET A 29 -15.96 -9.08 -1.40
CA MET A 29 -15.36 -9.88 -0.34
C MET A 29 -13.88 -9.53 -0.16
N MET A 30 -13.09 -9.44 -1.24
CA MET A 30 -11.68 -9.07 -1.14
C MET A 30 -11.49 -7.66 -0.56
N LEU A 31 -12.33 -6.71 -0.97
CA LEU A 31 -12.36 -5.37 -0.40
C LEU A 31 -12.61 -5.44 1.11
N ALA A 32 -13.65 -6.14 1.55
CA ALA A 32 -13.96 -6.28 2.96
C ALA A 32 -12.79 -6.92 3.75
N LEU A 33 -12.22 -8.01 3.25
CA LEU A 33 -11.14 -8.73 3.94
C LEU A 33 -9.85 -7.90 4.04
N THR A 34 -9.45 -7.21 2.96
CA THR A 34 -8.26 -6.36 2.97
C THR A 34 -8.43 -5.16 3.91
N GLN A 35 -9.58 -4.48 3.88
CA GLN A 35 -9.87 -3.35 4.77
C GLN A 35 -9.91 -3.77 6.25
N GLN A 36 -10.44 -4.96 6.57
CA GLN A 36 -10.56 -5.43 7.94
C GLN A 36 -9.22 -5.86 8.55
N LEU A 37 -8.24 -6.29 7.75
CA LEU A 37 -6.95 -6.77 8.28
C LEU A 37 -6.05 -5.63 8.76
N PHE A 38 -5.94 -4.54 7.98
CA PHE A 38 -5.05 -3.40 8.31
C PHE A 38 -5.79 -2.13 8.75
N GLY A 39 -7.09 -2.03 8.46
CA GLY A 39 -7.98 -0.98 8.95
C GLY A 39 -8.67 -1.31 10.28
N ALA A 40 -8.28 -2.39 10.97
CA ALA A 40 -8.97 -2.88 12.17
C ALA A 40 -9.17 -1.81 13.27
N ARG A 41 -8.27 -0.84 13.39
CA ARG A 41 -8.36 0.28 14.36
C ARG A 41 -9.15 1.49 13.87
N ASP A 42 -9.51 1.55 12.59
CA ASP A 42 -10.39 2.61 12.06
C ASP A 42 -11.85 2.19 12.28
N PRO A 43 -12.67 2.98 13.00
CA PRO A 43 -14.05 2.61 13.32
C PRO A 43 -14.93 2.33 12.10
N GLU A 44 -14.61 2.91 10.93
CA GLU A 44 -15.39 2.70 9.69
C GLU A 44 -14.98 1.44 8.92
N LYS A 45 -13.79 0.88 9.23
CA LYS A 45 -13.21 -0.28 8.51
C LYS A 45 -13.15 -1.55 9.37
N SER A 46 -13.26 -1.40 10.69
CA SER A 46 -13.17 -2.50 11.63
C SER A 46 -14.32 -3.48 11.50
N ARG A 47 -14.02 -4.78 11.57
CA ARG A 47 -15.03 -5.84 11.72
C ARG A 47 -15.77 -5.71 13.07
N ASP A 48 -15.04 -5.30 14.11
CA ASP A 48 -15.58 -5.02 15.44
C ASP A 48 -14.69 -3.97 16.13
N ALA A 49 -15.11 -2.70 16.05
CA ALA A 49 -14.36 -1.59 16.64
C ALA A 49 -14.33 -1.66 18.18
N GLY A 50 -15.35 -2.28 18.81
CA GLY A 50 -15.42 -2.45 20.27
C GLY A 50 -14.39 -3.46 20.78
N ALA A 51 -14.15 -4.51 20.01
CA ALA A 51 -13.13 -5.52 20.29
C ALA A 51 -11.68 -4.99 20.26
N MET A 52 -11.42 -3.85 19.62
CA MET A 52 -10.06 -3.31 19.49
C MET A 52 -9.50 -2.70 20.78
N ALA A 53 -10.35 -2.44 21.77
CA ALA A 53 -9.94 -1.91 23.07
C ALA A 53 -9.19 -2.95 23.92
N ASP A 54 -9.46 -4.25 23.71
CA ASP A 54 -8.82 -5.35 24.42
C ASP A 54 -7.87 -6.13 23.47
N PRO A 55 -6.57 -6.26 23.79
CA PRO A 55 -5.61 -6.95 22.93
C PRO A 55 -5.97 -8.41 22.59
N ALA A 56 -6.55 -9.16 23.53
CA ALA A 56 -6.88 -10.57 23.30
C ALA A 56 -8.08 -10.73 22.36
N THR A 57 -9.10 -9.88 22.53
CA THR A 57 -10.26 -9.83 21.64
C THR A 57 -9.86 -9.34 20.26
N ALA A 58 -8.97 -8.33 20.17
CA ALA A 58 -8.44 -7.85 18.91
C ALA A 58 -7.69 -8.94 18.12
N LEU A 59 -6.90 -9.78 18.80
CA LEU A 59 -6.23 -10.92 18.18
C LEU A 59 -7.24 -11.96 17.66
N THR A 60 -8.32 -12.20 18.40
CA THR A 60 -9.37 -13.14 17.98
C THR A 60 -10.09 -12.66 16.72
N VAL A 61 -10.36 -11.35 16.61
CA VAL A 61 -10.92 -10.75 15.40
C VAL A 61 -9.95 -10.89 14.22
N PHE A 62 -8.68 -10.58 14.43
CA PHE A 62 -7.63 -10.74 13.42
C PHE A 62 -7.55 -12.17 12.90
N ASP A 63 -7.53 -13.16 13.79
CA ASP A 63 -7.54 -14.59 13.44
C ASP A 63 -8.78 -14.99 12.65
N SER A 64 -9.95 -14.37 12.94
CA SER A 64 -11.17 -14.64 12.18
C SER A 64 -11.07 -14.16 10.73
N VAL A 65 -10.47 -12.99 10.49
CA VAL A 65 -10.26 -12.45 9.14
C VAL A 65 -9.29 -13.34 8.36
N LEU A 66 -8.21 -13.80 9.01
CA LEU A 66 -7.26 -14.72 8.41
C LEU A 66 -7.89 -16.07 8.04
N ARG A 67 -8.78 -16.60 8.89
CA ARG A 67 -9.53 -17.84 8.57
C ARG A 67 -10.37 -17.69 7.31
N ASP A 68 -11.06 -16.55 7.14
CA ASP A 68 -11.87 -16.29 5.95
C ASP A 68 -11.00 -16.21 4.68
N PHE A 69 -9.86 -15.52 4.76
CA PHE A 69 -8.87 -15.50 3.68
C PHE A 69 -8.37 -16.91 3.33
N TYR A 70 -8.01 -17.70 4.34
CA TYR A 70 -7.46 -19.04 4.14
C TYR A 70 -8.50 -19.97 3.50
N ALA A 71 -9.75 -19.91 3.95
CA ALA A 71 -10.83 -20.70 3.36
C ALA A 71 -11.05 -20.39 1.87
N TYR A 72 -10.88 -19.13 1.46
CA TYR A 72 -10.94 -18.72 0.06
C TYR A 72 -9.73 -19.20 -0.75
N PHE A 73 -8.52 -18.90 -0.26
CA PHE A 73 -7.29 -19.20 -1.00
C PHE A 73 -6.93 -20.69 -1.04
N ASP A 74 -7.43 -21.49 -0.09
CA ASP A 74 -7.38 -22.94 -0.19
C ASP A 74 -8.12 -23.43 -1.45
N GLN A 75 -9.31 -22.91 -1.72
CA GLN A 75 -10.07 -23.28 -2.91
C GLN A 75 -9.35 -22.83 -4.19
N LEU A 76 -8.82 -21.61 -4.19
CA LEU A 76 -8.06 -21.09 -5.33
C LEU A 76 -6.81 -21.95 -5.62
N THR A 77 -6.11 -22.38 -4.57
CA THR A 77 -4.94 -23.25 -4.66
C THR A 77 -5.29 -24.58 -5.32
N GLU A 78 -6.35 -25.25 -4.87
CA GLU A 78 -6.78 -26.54 -5.44
C GLU A 78 -7.22 -26.41 -6.90
N LEU A 79 -7.73 -25.24 -7.31
CA LEU A 79 -8.05 -24.95 -8.73
C LEU A 79 -6.79 -24.72 -9.58
N ARG A 80 -5.74 -24.09 -9.03
CA ARG A 80 -4.53 -23.71 -9.78
C ARG A 80 -3.48 -24.82 -9.88
N ARG A 81 -3.45 -25.77 -8.95
CA ARG A 81 -2.51 -26.91 -9.02
C ARG A 81 -2.65 -27.75 -10.29
N PRO A 82 -3.84 -28.29 -10.64
CA PRO A 82 -3.98 -29.14 -11.82
C PRO A 82 -4.04 -28.35 -13.13
N ALA A 83 -4.36 -27.06 -13.08
CA ALA A 83 -4.49 -26.19 -14.25
C ALA A 83 -3.85 -24.82 -13.99
N PRO A 84 -2.49 -24.74 -13.99
CA PRO A 84 -1.79 -23.49 -13.81
C PRO A 84 -2.14 -22.47 -14.89
N ARG A 85 -2.19 -21.20 -14.50
CA ARG A 85 -2.35 -20.03 -15.37
C ARG A 85 -1.14 -19.12 -15.22
N ASP A 86 -1.06 -18.09 -16.05
CA ASP A 86 -0.07 -17.02 -15.90
C ASP A 86 -0.51 -16.01 -14.84
N ASP A 87 -0.63 -16.48 -13.61
CA ASP A 87 -1.01 -15.67 -12.45
C ASP A 87 -0.13 -16.02 -11.23
N VAL A 88 0.01 -15.06 -10.31
CA VAL A 88 0.77 -15.23 -9.05
C VAL A 88 0.18 -16.36 -8.22
N ALA A 89 -1.13 -16.61 -8.33
CA ALA A 89 -1.75 -17.71 -7.64
C ALA A 89 -1.25 -19.07 -8.10
N SER A 90 -0.99 -19.26 -9.39
CA SER A 90 -0.40 -20.48 -9.92
C SER A 90 1.04 -20.65 -9.50
N VAL A 91 1.80 -19.54 -9.40
CA VAL A 91 3.17 -19.54 -8.86
C VAL A 91 3.16 -20.01 -7.40
N ILE A 92 2.29 -19.45 -6.56
CA ILE A 92 2.17 -19.83 -5.14
C ILE A 92 1.69 -21.28 -5.00
N ALA A 93 0.63 -21.67 -5.71
CA ALA A 93 0.00 -22.99 -5.58
C ALA A 93 0.94 -24.15 -5.94
N ASN A 94 1.90 -23.89 -6.84
CA ASN A 94 2.87 -24.86 -7.34
C ASN A 94 4.31 -24.58 -6.89
N ALA A 95 4.51 -23.67 -5.94
CA ALA A 95 5.84 -23.31 -5.46
C ALA A 95 6.53 -24.49 -4.78
N MET A 96 7.79 -24.71 -5.15
CA MET A 96 8.64 -25.78 -4.64
C MET A 96 9.88 -25.19 -3.96
N ILE A 97 10.12 -25.53 -2.70
CA ILE A 97 11.32 -25.16 -1.95
C ILE A 97 12.05 -26.45 -1.55
N ASN A 98 13.34 -26.54 -1.88
CA ASN A 98 14.16 -27.72 -1.61
C ASN A 98 13.52 -29.03 -2.12
N GLY A 99 12.91 -28.97 -3.31
CA GLY A 99 12.28 -30.12 -3.96
C GLY A 99 10.94 -30.55 -3.36
N LYS A 100 10.34 -29.76 -2.47
CA LYS A 100 9.04 -30.05 -1.85
C LYS A 100 8.06 -28.89 -2.07
N PRO A 101 6.74 -29.17 -2.21
CA PRO A 101 5.75 -28.09 -2.22
C PRO A 101 5.81 -27.30 -0.93
N ILE A 102 5.59 -26.00 -1.01
CA ILE A 102 5.37 -25.19 0.20
C ILE A 102 4.12 -25.68 0.94
N SER A 103 4.11 -25.50 2.26
CA SER A 103 2.96 -25.87 3.08
C SER A 103 1.74 -25.02 2.76
N LYS A 104 0.54 -25.51 3.11
CA LYS A 104 -0.71 -24.73 2.99
C LYS A 104 -0.64 -23.39 3.73
N HIS A 105 -0.01 -23.39 4.91
CA HIS A 105 0.15 -22.17 5.70
C HIS A 105 1.05 -21.14 5.00
N GLU A 106 2.17 -21.57 4.41
CA GLU A 106 3.04 -20.69 3.63
C GLU A 106 2.32 -20.15 2.39
N ALA A 107 1.61 -21.01 1.64
CA ALA A 107 0.85 -20.60 0.46
C ALA A 107 -0.20 -19.54 0.82
N ASN A 108 -1.06 -19.83 1.80
CA ASN A 108 -2.08 -18.90 2.28
C ASN A 108 -1.49 -17.61 2.85
N SER A 109 -0.34 -17.68 3.52
CA SER A 109 0.36 -16.48 3.99
C SER A 109 0.86 -15.61 2.83
N TYR A 110 1.35 -16.20 1.74
CA TYR A 110 1.72 -15.45 0.54
C TYR A 110 0.51 -14.80 -0.12
N TYR A 111 -0.61 -15.51 -0.27
CA TYR A 111 -1.84 -14.94 -0.82
C TYR A 111 -2.32 -13.73 -0.03
N VAL A 112 -2.43 -13.87 1.29
CA VAL A 112 -2.84 -12.78 2.18
C VAL A 112 -1.86 -11.61 2.11
N LEU A 113 -0.55 -11.89 2.11
CA LEU A 113 0.49 -10.86 2.02
C LEU A 113 0.35 -10.07 0.72
N VAL A 114 0.22 -10.73 -0.43
CA VAL A 114 0.06 -10.06 -1.73
C VAL A 114 -1.24 -9.26 -1.77
N ALA A 115 -2.35 -9.87 -1.36
CA ALA A 115 -3.68 -9.24 -1.37
C ALA A 115 -3.70 -7.95 -0.54
N THR A 116 -3.14 -8.00 0.67
CA THR A 116 -3.25 -6.91 1.64
C THR A 116 -2.14 -5.89 1.51
N ALA A 117 -0.90 -6.30 1.22
CA ALA A 117 0.21 -5.35 1.06
C ALA A 117 0.11 -4.54 -0.24
N GLY A 118 -0.47 -5.11 -1.30
CA GLY A 118 -0.61 -4.47 -2.61
C GLY A 118 -1.80 -3.52 -2.75
N HIS A 119 -2.77 -3.56 -1.83
CA HIS A 119 -3.99 -2.77 -1.92
C HIS A 119 -3.85 -1.39 -1.24
N ASP A 120 -3.95 -1.34 0.10
CA ASP A 120 -4.04 -0.07 0.84
C ASP A 120 -2.84 0.86 0.63
N THR A 121 -1.64 0.29 0.44
CA THR A 121 -0.43 1.09 0.26
C THR A 121 -0.45 1.86 -1.05
N THR A 122 -0.81 1.21 -2.16
CA THR A 122 -0.89 1.89 -3.45
C THR A 122 -2.09 2.81 -3.53
N SER A 123 -3.22 2.46 -2.92
CA SER A 123 -4.39 3.34 -2.79
C SER A 123 -4.02 4.65 -2.09
N ALA A 124 -3.32 4.56 -0.97
CA ALA A 124 -2.85 5.71 -0.21
C ALA A 124 -1.92 6.61 -1.04
N SER A 125 -0.90 6.03 -1.68
CA SER A 125 0.04 6.79 -2.51
C SER A 125 -0.62 7.43 -3.73
N THR A 126 -1.55 6.72 -4.36
CA THR A 126 -2.34 7.23 -5.50
C THR A 126 -3.18 8.44 -5.08
N ALA A 127 -3.91 8.33 -3.96
CA ALA A 127 -4.67 9.43 -3.40
C ALA A 127 -3.77 10.60 -2.98
N GLY A 128 -2.60 10.33 -2.39
CA GLY A 128 -1.61 11.34 -2.04
C GLY A 128 -1.06 12.10 -3.25
N GLY A 129 -0.85 11.40 -4.37
CA GLY A 129 -0.48 12.04 -5.64
C GLY A 129 -1.54 13.01 -6.13
N ILE A 130 -2.81 12.59 -6.17
CA ILE A 130 -3.93 13.47 -6.56
C ILE A 130 -4.12 14.64 -5.60
N TRP A 131 -4.01 14.42 -4.30
CA TRP A 131 -4.05 15.49 -3.31
C TRP A 131 -2.98 16.52 -3.64
N SER A 132 -1.72 16.09 -3.81
CA SER A 132 -0.63 17.02 -4.09
C SER A 132 -0.85 17.87 -5.35
N LEU A 133 -1.37 17.28 -6.43
CA LEU A 133 -1.69 18.01 -7.66
C LEU A 133 -2.87 18.97 -7.50
N ALA A 134 -3.83 18.66 -6.62
CA ALA A 134 -4.95 19.54 -6.30
C ALA A 134 -4.51 20.78 -5.48
N GLU A 135 -3.41 20.68 -4.73
CA GLU A 135 -2.81 21.80 -3.99
C GLU A 135 -1.74 22.56 -4.80
N ALA A 136 -1.16 21.93 -5.83
CA ALA A 136 -0.13 22.53 -6.69
C ALA A 136 -0.54 22.57 -8.18
N PRO A 137 -1.40 23.53 -8.58
CA PRO A 137 -1.88 23.64 -9.97
C PRO A 137 -0.78 23.86 -11.01
N ASP A 138 0.36 24.42 -10.61
CA ASP A 138 1.58 24.57 -11.41
C ASP A 138 2.24 23.23 -11.69
N GLN A 139 2.37 22.34 -10.70
CA GLN A 139 2.86 20.98 -10.90
C GLN A 139 1.91 20.15 -11.77
N LEU A 140 0.59 20.32 -11.60
CA LEU A 140 -0.40 19.72 -12.51
C LEU A 140 -0.19 20.18 -13.96
N ARG A 141 0.02 21.47 -14.19
CA ARG A 141 0.30 21.99 -15.54
C ARG A 141 1.59 21.39 -16.10
N ALA A 142 2.65 21.33 -15.30
CA ALA A 142 3.94 20.79 -15.69
C ALA A 142 3.84 19.32 -16.13
N VAL A 143 3.31 18.43 -15.28
CA VAL A 143 3.17 16.99 -15.61
C VAL A 143 2.24 16.73 -16.78
N LYS A 144 1.22 17.58 -16.98
CA LYS A 144 0.36 17.49 -18.17
C LYS A 144 1.03 17.96 -19.45
N SER A 145 1.89 18.98 -19.39
CA SER A 145 2.65 19.45 -20.54
C SER A 145 3.81 18.53 -20.90
N ASP A 146 4.33 17.81 -19.91
CA ASP A 146 5.43 16.86 -20.08
C ASP A 146 5.15 15.57 -19.29
N PRO A 147 4.51 14.56 -19.92
CA PRO A 147 4.24 13.27 -19.28
C PRO A 147 5.50 12.51 -18.84
N SER A 148 6.70 12.89 -19.28
CA SER A 148 7.95 12.29 -18.80
C SER A 148 8.21 12.59 -17.31
N LEU A 149 7.47 13.53 -16.71
CA LEU A 149 7.49 13.84 -15.27
C LEU A 149 6.65 12.88 -14.42
N ILE A 150 5.79 12.03 -15.02
CA ILE A 150 4.92 11.10 -14.27
C ILE A 150 5.71 10.14 -13.38
N PRO A 151 6.84 9.54 -13.79
CA PRO A 151 7.68 8.74 -12.89
C PRO A 151 8.15 9.51 -11.65
N GLY A 152 8.49 10.79 -11.79
CA GLY A 152 8.86 11.66 -10.67
C GLY A 152 7.68 11.94 -9.73
N LEU A 153 6.49 12.18 -10.30
CA LEU A 153 5.23 12.27 -9.53
C LEU A 153 4.95 11.00 -8.73
N VAL A 154 5.15 9.82 -9.32
CA VAL A 154 4.95 8.53 -8.64
C VAL A 154 5.88 8.39 -7.44
N GLU A 155 7.20 8.59 -7.62
CA GLU A 155 8.15 8.51 -6.49
C GLU A 155 7.83 9.52 -5.40
N GLU A 156 7.47 10.74 -5.78
CA GLU A 156 7.19 11.79 -4.81
C GLU A 156 5.86 11.57 -4.07
N ALA A 157 4.83 11.06 -4.73
CA ALA A 157 3.59 10.65 -4.09
C ALA A 157 3.81 9.52 -3.07
N ILE A 158 4.70 8.57 -3.39
CA ILE A 158 5.10 7.48 -2.49
C ILE A 158 5.92 8.01 -1.30
N ARG A 159 6.89 8.90 -1.53
CA ARG A 159 7.69 9.52 -0.47
C ARG A 159 6.81 10.35 0.45
N TRP A 160 6.06 11.31 -0.10
CA TRP A 160 5.33 12.30 0.68
C TRP A 160 4.22 11.67 1.52
N THR A 161 3.51 10.69 0.94
CA THR A 161 2.45 9.95 1.63
C THR A 161 3.02 8.98 2.66
N THR A 162 4.14 8.31 2.35
CA THR A 162 4.73 7.21 3.13
C THR A 162 3.65 6.26 3.69
N PRO A 163 2.98 5.44 2.86
CA PRO A 163 1.82 4.65 3.32
C PRO A 163 2.12 3.73 4.50
N VAL A 164 3.26 3.03 4.45
CA VAL A 164 3.79 2.24 5.57
C VAL A 164 4.56 3.18 6.48
N LYS A 165 4.07 3.44 7.68
CA LYS A 165 4.68 4.41 8.62
C LYS A 165 5.91 3.85 9.30
N HIS A 166 5.89 2.57 9.67
CA HIS A 166 7.03 1.91 10.28
C HIS A 166 7.03 0.39 10.09
N PHE A 167 8.18 -0.21 10.38
CA PHE A 167 8.27 -1.63 10.75
C PHE A 167 9.09 -1.78 12.04
N MET A 168 8.93 -2.90 12.73
CA MET A 168 9.72 -3.23 13.91
C MET A 168 10.88 -4.16 13.54
N ARG A 169 11.97 -4.08 14.32
CA ARG A 169 13.08 -5.03 14.32
C ARG A 169 13.42 -5.40 15.75
N THR A 170 13.95 -6.61 15.94
CA THR A 170 14.49 -7.06 17.23
C THR A 170 15.99 -7.23 17.09
N ALA A 171 16.77 -6.61 17.96
CA ALA A 171 18.22 -6.75 17.95
C ALA A 171 18.64 -8.16 18.36
N VAL A 172 19.43 -8.85 17.54
CA VAL A 172 19.91 -10.21 17.82
C VAL A 172 21.17 -10.22 18.70
N SER A 173 21.84 -9.07 18.80
CA SER A 173 23.03 -8.83 19.63
C SER A 173 23.11 -7.35 19.98
N ASP A 174 23.92 -7.02 20.98
CA ASP A 174 24.24 -5.62 21.30
C ASP A 174 24.82 -4.91 20.06
N TYR A 175 24.36 -3.68 19.82
CA TYR A 175 24.77 -2.84 18.70
C TYR A 175 24.81 -1.36 19.10
N THR A 176 25.62 -0.55 18.41
CA THR A 176 25.63 0.90 18.59
C THR A 176 25.38 1.60 17.26
N ILE A 177 24.35 2.45 17.20
CA ILE A 177 24.00 3.26 16.03
C ILE A 177 23.90 4.72 16.44
N SER A 178 24.57 5.62 15.71
CA SER A 178 24.57 7.07 16.00
C SER A 178 24.89 7.40 17.48
N GLY A 179 25.81 6.64 18.09
CA GLY A 179 26.19 6.81 19.50
C GLY A 179 25.16 6.30 20.52
N LYS A 180 24.07 5.67 20.10
CA LYS A 180 23.05 5.04 20.97
C LYS A 180 23.26 3.53 21.02
N ARG A 181 23.33 2.97 22.22
CA ARG A 181 23.39 1.52 22.45
C ARG A 181 21.99 0.93 22.32
N ILE A 182 21.90 -0.19 21.60
CA ILE A 182 20.74 -1.06 21.47
C ILE A 182 21.19 -2.42 22.03
N GLY A 183 20.51 -2.92 23.06
CA GLY A 183 20.81 -4.22 23.65
C GLY A 183 20.23 -5.37 22.84
N ALA A 184 20.81 -6.56 22.97
CA ALA A 184 20.19 -7.78 22.46
C ALA A 184 18.76 -7.96 23.02
N GLY A 185 17.79 -8.24 22.15
CA GLY A 185 16.37 -8.36 22.48
C GLY A 185 15.57 -7.06 22.39
N ASP A 186 16.22 -5.90 22.33
CA ASP A 186 15.52 -4.62 22.21
C ASP A 186 14.72 -4.52 20.90
N TRP A 187 13.57 -3.87 20.97
CA TRP A 187 12.75 -3.53 19.81
C TRP A 187 13.14 -2.15 19.27
N VAL A 188 13.32 -2.10 17.95
CA VAL A 188 13.64 -0.87 17.23
C VAL A 188 12.56 -0.61 16.18
N MET A 189 11.93 0.56 16.27
CA MET A 189 10.98 1.04 15.27
C MET A 189 11.72 1.77 14.16
N LEU A 190 11.62 1.27 12.94
CA LEU A 190 12.12 1.95 11.74
C LEU A 190 11.03 2.89 11.24
N SER A 191 11.13 4.19 11.53
CA SER A 191 10.14 5.19 11.13
C SER A 191 10.41 5.69 9.71
N TYR A 192 9.73 5.11 8.72
CA TYR A 192 9.86 5.54 7.32
C TYR A 192 9.32 6.95 7.11
N MET A 193 8.24 7.31 7.82
CA MET A 193 7.67 8.65 7.74
C MET A 193 8.66 9.74 8.17
N SER A 194 9.48 9.45 9.20
CA SER A 194 10.54 10.37 9.63
C SER A 194 11.68 10.38 8.63
N ALA A 195 12.11 9.22 8.15
CA ALA A 195 13.24 9.14 7.20
C ALA A 195 12.93 9.83 5.86
N ASN A 196 11.69 9.74 5.37
CA ASN A 196 11.24 10.40 4.14
C ASN A 196 11.03 11.90 4.28
N ARG A 197 11.18 12.43 5.50
CA ARG A 197 11.11 13.86 5.81
C ARG A 197 12.43 14.41 6.38
N ASP A 198 13.50 13.61 6.36
CA ASP A 198 14.80 14.00 6.90
C ASP A 198 15.46 15.11 6.07
N GLU A 199 15.64 16.29 6.66
CA GLU A 199 16.22 17.47 6.04
C GLU A 199 17.69 17.28 5.65
N ALA A 200 18.39 16.31 6.26
CA ALA A 200 19.76 15.97 5.86
C ALA A 200 19.80 15.21 4.52
N VAL A 201 18.67 14.67 4.05
CA VAL A 201 18.56 13.90 2.80
C VAL A 201 17.71 14.62 1.77
N PHE A 202 16.64 15.29 2.19
CA PHE A 202 15.66 15.94 1.32
C PHE A 202 15.63 17.44 1.59
N ASP A 203 15.96 18.24 0.58
CA ASP A 203 15.69 19.68 0.61
C ASP A 203 14.17 19.94 0.55
N ASP A 204 13.67 20.80 1.43
CA ASP A 204 12.25 21.08 1.60
C ASP A 204 11.38 19.80 1.63
N PRO A 205 11.54 18.94 2.66
CA PRO A 205 10.94 17.61 2.67
C PRO A 205 9.41 17.63 2.77
N ASP A 206 8.84 18.73 3.28
CA ASP A 206 7.42 18.82 3.55
C ASP A 206 6.58 19.09 2.30
N HIS A 207 7.20 19.69 1.29
CA HIS A 207 6.56 19.98 0.01
C HIS A 207 6.75 18.83 -0.98
N VAL A 208 5.69 18.56 -1.73
CA VAL A 208 5.73 17.67 -2.89
C VAL A 208 6.41 18.40 -4.02
N ARG A 209 7.41 17.73 -4.63
CA ARG A 209 8.10 18.20 -5.82
C ARG A 209 8.24 17.06 -6.84
N ILE A 210 7.45 17.09 -7.92
CA ILE A 210 7.50 16.06 -8.96
C ILE A 210 8.86 16.01 -9.70
N ASP A 211 9.66 17.07 -9.61
CA ASP A 211 10.98 17.19 -10.21
C ASP A 211 12.13 16.77 -9.27
N ARG A 212 11.81 16.29 -8.06
CA ARG A 212 12.81 15.92 -7.04
C ARG A 212 13.75 14.85 -7.57
N SER A 213 15.04 15.20 -7.69
CA SER A 213 16.09 14.28 -8.11
C SER A 213 17.42 14.55 -7.39
N PRO A 214 18.07 13.53 -6.81
CA PRO A 214 17.59 12.15 -6.67
C PRO A 214 16.46 12.04 -5.62
N ASN A 215 15.50 11.14 -5.82
CA ASN A 215 14.48 10.81 -4.82
C ASN A 215 14.83 9.51 -4.08
N ARG A 216 15.57 9.63 -2.97
CA ARG A 216 16.11 8.48 -2.20
C ARG A 216 15.17 8.01 -1.08
N GLN A 217 13.87 7.98 -1.37
CA GLN A 217 12.84 7.59 -0.41
C GLN A 217 12.99 6.15 0.09
N LEU A 218 12.50 5.90 1.31
CA LEU A 218 12.53 4.63 2.03
C LEU A 218 11.13 4.07 2.31
N SER A 219 10.07 4.55 1.65
CA SER A 219 8.71 4.01 1.76
C SER A 219 8.62 2.53 1.37
N PHE A 220 9.51 2.05 0.49
CA PHE A 220 9.62 0.62 0.14
C PHE A 220 10.55 -0.17 1.07
N GLY A 221 11.12 0.46 2.09
CA GLY A 221 12.15 -0.11 2.95
C GLY A 221 13.49 -0.28 2.22
N TYR A 222 14.42 -0.97 2.88
CA TYR A 222 15.76 -1.26 2.37
C TYR A 222 16.28 -2.58 2.93
N GLY A 223 17.14 -3.26 2.17
CA GLY A 223 17.73 -4.55 2.56
C GLY A 223 16.89 -5.76 2.14
N PRO A 224 17.02 -6.91 2.83
CA PRO A 224 16.39 -8.18 2.42
C PRO A 224 14.86 -8.16 2.34
N HIS A 225 14.21 -7.25 3.06
CA HIS A 225 12.76 -7.05 3.07
C HIS A 225 12.34 -5.79 2.32
N VAL A 226 13.14 -5.32 1.35
CA VAL A 226 12.68 -4.30 0.40
C VAL A 226 11.41 -4.78 -0.30
N CYS A 227 10.45 -3.89 -0.50
CA CYS A 227 9.13 -4.22 -1.01
C CYS A 227 9.21 -5.01 -2.32
N LEU A 228 8.70 -6.24 -2.31
CA LEU A 228 8.63 -7.12 -3.47
C LEU A 228 7.76 -6.50 -4.58
N GLY A 229 6.65 -5.86 -4.19
CA GLY A 229 5.69 -5.23 -5.09
C GLY A 229 6.09 -3.85 -5.62
N GLN A 230 7.27 -3.33 -5.29
CA GLN A 230 7.65 -1.94 -5.62
C GLN A 230 7.61 -1.61 -7.11
N HIS A 231 7.83 -2.60 -7.98
CA HIS A 231 7.79 -2.41 -9.42
C HIS A 231 6.35 -2.37 -9.93
N LEU A 232 5.48 -3.22 -9.36
CA LEU A 232 4.05 -3.23 -9.67
C LEU A 232 3.38 -1.93 -9.21
N ALA A 233 3.62 -1.51 -7.96
CA ALA A 233 3.07 -0.27 -7.41
C ALA A 233 3.45 0.95 -8.27
N ARG A 234 4.70 1.03 -8.71
CA ARG A 234 5.14 2.09 -9.64
C ARG A 234 4.44 2.00 -10.99
N LEU A 235 4.32 0.79 -11.52
CA LEU A 235 3.70 0.54 -12.83
C LEU A 235 2.22 0.95 -12.82
N GLU A 236 1.44 0.47 -11.85
CA GLU A 236 0.01 0.76 -11.78
C GLU A 236 -0.25 2.24 -11.51
N MET A 237 0.50 2.88 -10.60
CA MET A 237 0.37 4.33 -10.37
C MET A 237 0.71 5.14 -11.62
N ARG A 238 1.80 4.77 -12.32
CA ARG A 238 2.21 5.44 -13.56
C ARG A 238 1.12 5.32 -14.62
N ILE A 239 0.60 4.11 -14.88
CA ILE A 239 -0.47 3.88 -15.86
C ILE A 239 -1.72 4.67 -15.49
N LEU A 240 -2.12 4.66 -14.21
CA LEU A 240 -3.28 5.41 -13.77
C LEU A 240 -3.11 6.92 -14.02
N PHE A 241 -1.95 7.50 -13.69
CA PHE A 241 -1.71 8.92 -13.94
C PHE A 241 -1.59 9.25 -15.43
N GLU A 242 -0.95 8.40 -16.23
CA GLU A 242 -0.89 8.52 -17.70
C GLU A 242 -2.29 8.55 -18.32
N GLU A 243 -3.22 7.73 -17.82
CA GLU A 243 -4.59 7.68 -18.31
C GLU A 243 -5.49 8.80 -17.77
N LEU A 244 -5.28 9.19 -16.50
CA LEU A 244 -6.15 10.13 -15.80
C LEU A 244 -5.84 11.60 -16.13
N LEU A 245 -4.57 11.98 -16.13
CA LEU A 245 -4.16 13.39 -16.26
C LEU A 245 -4.57 14.04 -17.59
N PRO A 246 -4.53 13.35 -18.75
CA PRO A 246 -5.04 13.91 -20.00
C PRO A 246 -6.55 14.18 -19.99
N ARG A 247 -7.32 13.50 -19.13
CA ARG A 247 -8.78 13.60 -19.05
C ARG A 247 -9.26 14.70 -18.10
N ILE A 248 -8.34 15.34 -17.36
CA ILE A 248 -8.65 16.36 -16.35
C ILE A 248 -8.06 17.69 -16.78
N ARG A 249 -8.90 18.70 -17.04
CA ARG A 249 -8.46 20.08 -17.29
C ARG A 249 -7.89 20.74 -16.04
N SER A 250 -8.57 20.60 -14.90
CA SER A 250 -8.17 21.15 -13.60
C SER A 250 -8.72 20.27 -12.48
N ILE A 251 -8.02 20.24 -11.34
CA ILE A 251 -8.44 19.56 -10.12
C ILE A 251 -8.22 20.49 -8.92
N GLU A 252 -9.15 20.48 -7.97
CA GLU A 252 -9.09 21.23 -6.72
C GLU A 252 -9.73 20.41 -5.59
N LEU A 253 -9.32 20.67 -4.34
CA LEU A 253 -9.97 20.08 -3.18
C LEU A 253 -11.39 20.65 -3.04
N ALA A 254 -12.37 19.77 -2.82
CA ALA A 254 -13.77 20.12 -2.57
C ALA A 254 -14.16 19.99 -1.09
N GLY A 255 -13.17 19.82 -0.21
CA GLY A 255 -13.33 19.66 1.23
C GLY A 255 -12.01 19.22 1.87
N PRO A 256 -11.92 19.22 3.22
CA PRO A 256 -10.72 18.78 3.90
C PRO A 256 -10.49 17.28 3.69
N PRO A 257 -9.29 16.86 3.25
CA PRO A 257 -8.90 15.45 3.24
C PRO A 257 -8.91 14.87 4.65
N LYS A 258 -9.19 13.57 4.78
CA LYS A 258 -9.10 12.85 6.05
C LYS A 258 -8.14 11.69 5.94
N TRP A 259 -7.30 11.49 6.95
CA TRP A 259 -6.38 10.34 7.01
C TRP A 259 -7.03 9.13 7.69
N THR A 260 -6.60 7.93 7.29
CA THR A 260 -6.86 6.70 8.05
C THR A 260 -6.18 6.78 9.41
N GLN A 261 -6.93 6.49 10.48
CA GLN A 261 -6.40 6.45 11.84
C GLN A 261 -5.70 5.11 12.08
N SER A 262 -4.37 5.09 11.88
CA SER A 262 -3.56 3.89 12.04
C SER A 262 -2.10 4.28 12.28
N ASN A 263 -1.40 3.48 13.08
CA ASN A 263 0.03 3.65 13.29
C ASN A 263 0.89 2.85 12.30
N PHE A 264 0.32 1.91 11.54
CA PHE A 264 1.08 1.04 10.63
C PHE A 264 0.90 1.43 9.16
N ILE A 265 -0.24 1.11 8.55
CA ILE A 265 -0.61 1.56 7.20
C ILE A 265 -1.57 2.74 7.32
N SER A 266 -1.21 3.89 6.75
CA SER A 266 -2.08 5.07 6.76
C SER A 266 -1.87 5.96 5.54
N GLY A 267 -2.97 6.51 5.05
CA GLY A 267 -3.09 7.32 3.85
C GLY A 267 -4.35 8.19 3.89
N PRO A 268 -4.62 8.97 2.84
CA PRO A 268 -5.92 9.60 2.66
C PRO A 268 -7.03 8.54 2.63
N LYS A 269 -7.99 8.64 3.56
CA LYS A 269 -9.24 7.86 3.62
C LYS A 269 -10.39 8.55 2.89
N LYS A 270 -10.40 9.89 2.89
CA LYS A 270 -11.34 10.71 2.14
C LYS A 270 -10.56 11.78 1.42
N LEU A 271 -10.83 11.95 0.14
CA LEU A 271 -10.23 13.01 -0.67
C LEU A 271 -11.34 13.63 -1.55
N PRO A 272 -12.16 14.52 -0.98
CA PRO A 272 -13.18 15.22 -1.74
C PRO A 272 -12.51 16.13 -2.77
N ILE A 273 -12.79 15.90 -4.05
CA ILE A 273 -12.25 16.72 -5.14
C ILE A 273 -13.37 17.25 -6.05
N ARG A 274 -13.07 18.37 -6.69
CA ARG A 274 -13.77 18.86 -7.86
C ARG A 274 -12.79 18.90 -9.02
N PHE A 275 -13.22 18.43 -10.19
CA PHE A 275 -12.42 18.48 -11.39
C PHE A 275 -13.25 18.97 -12.57
N LYS A 276 -12.57 19.55 -13.56
CA LYS A 276 -13.15 19.87 -14.86
C LYS A 276 -12.63 18.83 -15.86
N PRO A 277 -13.48 18.13 -16.61
CA PRO A 277 -13.04 17.30 -17.73
C PRO A 277 -12.23 18.12 -18.74
N ALA A 278 -11.34 17.44 -19.47
CA ALA A 278 -10.56 18.01 -20.56
C ALA A 278 -11.44 18.56 -21.69
#